data_AF-A0A4V1USH9-F1
#
_entry.id   AF-A0A4V1USH9-F1
#
_cell.length_a   1.000
_cell.length_b   1.000
_cell.length_c   1.000
_cell.angle_alpha   90.00
_cell.angle_beta   90.00
_cell.angle_gamma   90.00
#
_symmetry.space_group_name_H-M   'P 1'
#
loop_
_entity.id
_entity.type
_entity.pdbx_description
1 polymer ?
#
loop_
_entity_poly.entity_id
_entity_poly.type
_entity_poly.pdbx_seq_one_letter_code
_entity_poly.pdbx_strand_id
1 'polypeptide(L)'
;MRPMPRAWPFLILLPALAGAQEATKGERLEDHPRYANYVAKNTLRNGAIKSGAISVVWAPDSKSFSYSRDGKWFTYDVAGKKATEGEEPKRPVRPERPRGNPERGRQFAETYTVDGKTKAFVKDRNVWVSDADGKNERQFTTEGDLAKRTKFGTASWVYGEELNVREAMWFNPAGDRLAYYGFDESPVKDYFLALGQNDWQDILDVEAYP
;
A
#
# COMPACT_ATOMS: atom_id res chain seq x y z
N MET A 1 29.67 -62.41 39.97
CA MET A 1 31.06 -62.19 39.52
C MET A 1 31.27 -60.70 39.30
N ARG A 2 32.44 -60.21 39.73
CA ARG A 2 32.79 -58.81 40.01
C ARG A 2 32.86 -57.90 38.77
N PRO A 3 32.65 -56.58 38.94
CA PRO A 3 32.97 -55.54 37.96
C PRO A 3 34.42 -55.03 38.10
N MET A 4 34.79 -54.05 37.26
CA MET A 4 35.97 -53.15 37.26
C MET A 4 37.06 -53.43 36.19
N PRO A 5 37.89 -52.42 35.83
CA PRO A 5 37.61 -51.51 34.72
C PRO A 5 38.83 -51.43 33.77
N ARG A 6 38.72 -50.71 32.65
CA ARG A 6 39.91 -50.20 31.98
C ARG A 6 39.70 -48.73 31.63
N ALA A 7 40.18 -47.88 32.52
CA ALA A 7 40.56 -46.53 32.18
C ALA A 7 41.92 -46.59 31.46
N TRP A 8 42.05 -45.91 30.33
CA TRP A 8 43.28 -45.25 29.95
C TRP A 8 43.00 -44.07 29.02
N PRO A 9 43.88 -43.07 29.02
CA PRO A 9 43.53 -41.66 28.93
C PRO A 9 43.87 -41.10 27.54
N PHE A 10 43.68 -39.79 27.41
CA PHE A 10 44.11 -38.96 26.29
C PHE A 10 43.25 -39.10 25.01
N LEU A 11 42.90 -38.05 24.29
CA LEU A 11 43.45 -36.70 24.23
C LEU A 11 42.32 -35.82 23.69
N ILE A 12 42.00 -34.72 24.37
CA ILE A 12 41.18 -33.66 23.77
C ILE A 12 42.03 -33.06 22.65
N LEU A 13 41.72 -33.43 21.42
CA LEU A 13 42.18 -32.72 20.22
C LEU A 13 40.96 -31.98 19.69
N LEU A 14 40.83 -30.73 20.13
CA LEU A 14 40.12 -29.70 19.39
C LEU A 14 40.93 -29.43 18.11
N PRO A 15 40.46 -29.81 16.90
CA PRO A 15 40.87 -29.03 15.75
C PRO A 15 40.16 -27.69 15.90
N ALA A 16 40.95 -26.65 16.15
CA ALA A 16 40.54 -25.29 15.84
C ALA A 16 40.14 -25.28 14.37
N LEU A 17 38.83 -25.34 14.08
CA LEU A 17 38.27 -25.06 12.77
C LEU A 17 38.28 -23.53 12.57
N ALA A 18 39.47 -22.95 12.65
CA ALA A 18 39.74 -21.58 12.23
C ALA A 18 40.27 -21.66 10.81
N GLY A 19 39.36 -21.71 9.84
CA GLY A 19 39.72 -21.75 8.43
C GLY A 19 38.51 -22.10 7.57
N ALA A 20 38.11 -21.14 6.73
CA ALA A 20 37.03 -21.19 5.76
C ALA A 20 35.62 -20.79 6.25
N GLN A 21 35.51 -19.64 6.92
CA GLN A 21 34.50 -18.66 6.49
C GLN A 21 35.17 -17.69 5.51
N GLU A 22 35.44 -18.15 4.28
CA GLU A 22 35.34 -17.20 3.18
C GLU A 22 33.86 -16.87 3.08
N ALA A 23 33.48 -15.77 3.72
CA ALA A 23 32.28 -15.07 3.30
C ALA A 23 32.44 -14.88 1.79
N THR A 24 31.64 -15.57 0.99
CA THR A 24 31.50 -15.25 -0.43
C THR A 24 31.04 -13.80 -0.45
N LYS A 25 32.00 -12.89 -0.61
CA LYS A 25 31.77 -11.46 -0.72
C LYS A 25 30.96 -11.34 -1.99
N GLY A 26 29.62 -11.27 -1.85
CA GLY A 26 28.74 -11.15 -2.99
C GLY A 26 29.29 -10.04 -3.87
N GLU A 27 29.52 -10.33 -5.15
CA GLU A 27 30.03 -9.32 -6.08
C GLU A 27 29.15 -8.08 -5.94
N ARG A 28 29.79 -6.95 -5.69
CA ARG A 28 29.05 -5.68 -5.63
C ARG A 28 28.52 -5.43 -7.02
N LEU A 29 27.31 -4.90 -7.12
CA LEU A 29 26.67 -4.61 -8.41
C LEU A 29 27.57 -3.71 -9.29
N GLU A 30 28.34 -2.84 -8.64
CA GLU A 30 29.31 -1.93 -9.23
C GLU A 30 30.49 -2.64 -9.92
N ASP A 31 30.87 -3.83 -9.45
CA ASP A 31 32.00 -4.61 -9.97
C ASP A 31 31.59 -5.50 -11.16
N HIS A 32 30.29 -5.62 -11.45
CA HIS A 32 29.79 -6.50 -12.49
C HIS A 32 30.11 -5.94 -13.90
N PRO A 33 30.56 -6.75 -14.88
CA PRO A 33 30.94 -6.28 -16.22
C PRO A 33 29.85 -5.51 -16.99
N ARG A 34 28.58 -5.73 -16.64
CA ARG A 34 27.43 -5.02 -17.23
C ARG A 34 27.03 -3.74 -16.49
N TYR A 35 27.70 -3.38 -15.39
CA TYR A 35 27.36 -2.20 -14.59
C TYR A 35 27.45 -0.91 -15.39
N ALA A 36 28.51 -0.74 -16.20
CA ALA A 36 28.65 0.41 -17.09
C ALA A 36 27.47 0.52 -18.08
N ASN A 37 26.99 -0.60 -18.63
CA ASN A 37 25.81 -0.65 -19.50
C ASN A 37 24.51 -0.34 -18.74
N TYR A 38 24.39 -0.79 -17.49
CA TYR A 38 23.26 -0.46 -16.62
C TYR A 38 23.20 1.04 -16.35
N VAL A 39 24.31 1.67 -15.97
CA VAL A 39 24.41 3.12 -15.72
C VAL A 39 24.06 3.90 -17.00
N ALA A 40 24.66 3.54 -18.13
CA ALA A 40 24.40 4.20 -19.41
C ALA A 40 22.93 4.07 -19.87
N LYS A 41 22.27 2.93 -19.63
CA LYS A 41 20.85 2.77 -19.93
C LYS A 41 19.96 3.50 -18.93
N ASN A 42 20.36 3.57 -17.66
CA ASN A 42 19.60 4.25 -16.61
C ASN A 42 19.60 5.78 -16.81
N THR A 43 20.70 6.37 -17.29
CA THR A 43 20.74 7.80 -17.63
C THR A 43 19.83 8.14 -18.80
N LEU A 44 19.74 7.26 -19.80
CA LEU A 44 18.80 7.41 -20.92
C LEU A 44 17.33 7.28 -20.49
N ARG A 45 17.05 6.57 -19.40
CA ARG A 45 15.68 6.36 -18.88
C ARG A 45 15.11 7.63 -18.27
N ASN A 46 15.94 8.47 -17.62
CA ASN A 46 15.47 9.68 -16.96
C ASN A 46 15.02 10.72 -18.00
N GLY A 47 13.71 10.91 -18.13
CA GLY A 47 13.10 11.87 -19.05
C GLY A 47 12.75 11.31 -20.44
N ALA A 48 13.06 10.04 -20.73
CA ALA A 48 12.64 9.39 -21.98
C ALA A 48 11.11 9.27 -22.11
N ILE A 49 10.41 9.24 -20.98
CA ILE A 49 8.94 9.24 -20.92
C ILE A 49 8.50 10.55 -20.28
N LYS A 50 7.81 11.39 -21.05
CA LYS A 50 7.02 12.49 -20.48
C LYS A 50 5.67 11.92 -20.06
N SER A 51 5.52 11.69 -18.76
CA SER A 51 4.24 11.23 -18.21
C SER A 51 3.17 12.31 -18.37
N GLY A 52 1.97 11.90 -18.79
CA GLY A 52 0.78 12.76 -18.78
C GLY A 52 0.10 12.82 -17.41
N ALA A 53 0.60 12.08 -16.41
CA ALA A 53 0.07 12.11 -15.07
C ALA A 53 0.28 13.49 -14.45
N ILE A 54 -0.80 14.07 -13.93
CA ILE A 54 -0.75 15.33 -13.19
C ILE A 54 -1.03 15.06 -11.71
N SER A 55 -0.34 15.79 -10.84
CA SER A 55 -0.73 15.90 -9.43
C SER A 55 -1.65 17.09 -9.28
N VAL A 56 -2.79 16.89 -8.61
CA VAL A 56 -3.82 17.92 -8.42
C VAL A 56 -3.98 18.26 -6.94
N VAL A 57 -4.26 19.53 -6.65
CA VAL A 57 -4.62 20.03 -5.32
C VAL A 57 -5.96 20.74 -5.44
N TRP A 58 -7.00 20.19 -4.82
CA TRP A 58 -8.33 20.78 -4.82
C TRP A 58 -8.42 21.98 -3.86
N ALA A 59 -9.08 23.04 -4.31
CA ALA A 59 -9.46 24.13 -3.42
C ALA A 59 -10.50 23.65 -2.39
N PRO A 60 -10.51 24.19 -1.15
CA PRO A 60 -11.47 23.77 -0.12
C PRO A 60 -12.94 23.92 -0.52
N ASP A 61 -13.25 24.87 -1.41
CA ASP A 61 -14.60 25.10 -1.93
C ASP A 61 -15.01 24.14 -3.06
N SER A 62 -14.10 23.26 -3.50
CA SER A 62 -14.27 22.30 -4.60
C SER A 62 -14.63 22.94 -5.96
N LYS A 63 -14.47 24.25 -6.13
CA LYS A 63 -14.78 24.95 -7.40
C LYS A 63 -13.62 24.94 -8.37
N SER A 64 -12.41 24.75 -7.87
CA SER A 64 -11.19 24.73 -8.65
C SER A 64 -10.18 23.72 -8.12
N PHE A 65 -9.23 23.33 -8.96
CA PHE A 65 -8.05 22.57 -8.56
C PHE A 65 -6.82 23.10 -9.27
N SER A 66 -5.68 23.05 -8.59
CA SER A 66 -4.39 23.45 -9.13
C SER A 66 -3.57 22.22 -9.52
N TYR A 67 -2.86 22.29 -10.64
CA TYR A 67 -2.00 21.22 -11.14
C TYR A 67 -0.72 21.79 -11.74
N SER A 68 0.36 21.01 -11.69
CA SER A 68 1.61 21.37 -12.34
C SER A 68 1.73 20.67 -13.68
N ARG A 69 2.18 21.40 -14.71
CA ARG A 69 2.49 20.88 -16.03
C ARG A 69 3.70 21.64 -16.58
N ASP A 70 4.70 20.90 -17.07
CA ASP A 70 5.92 21.47 -17.64
C ASP A 70 6.63 22.48 -16.71
N GLY A 71 6.61 22.22 -15.39
CA GLY A 71 7.22 23.08 -14.37
C GLY A 71 6.43 24.35 -14.02
N LYS A 72 5.26 24.55 -14.63
CA LYS A 72 4.36 25.68 -14.36
C LYS A 72 3.13 25.21 -13.61
N TRP A 73 2.57 26.09 -12.78
CA TRP A 73 1.33 25.84 -12.07
C TRP A 73 0.15 26.45 -12.79
N PHE A 74 -0.94 25.70 -12.85
CA PHE A 74 -2.20 26.11 -13.43
C PHE A 74 -3.30 25.88 -12.41
N THR A 75 -4.27 26.79 -12.35
CA THR A 75 -5.52 26.61 -11.61
C THR A 75 -6.64 26.43 -12.61
N TYR A 76 -7.36 25.32 -12.51
CA TYR A 76 -8.51 24.99 -13.34
C TYR A 76 -9.80 25.31 -12.60
N ASP A 77 -10.61 26.21 -13.16
CA ASP A 77 -11.98 26.47 -12.71
C ASP A 77 -12.93 25.44 -13.35
N VAL A 78 -13.67 24.71 -12.51
CA VAL A 78 -14.50 23.59 -12.96
C VAL A 78 -15.75 24.08 -13.69
N ALA A 79 -16.36 25.18 -13.23
CA ALA A 79 -17.60 25.70 -13.81
C ALA A 79 -17.38 26.33 -15.19
N GLY A 80 -16.38 27.20 -15.30
CA GLY A 80 -15.95 27.88 -16.51
C GLY A 80 -15.05 27.04 -17.41
N LYS A 81 -14.64 25.83 -16.97
CA LYS A 81 -13.81 24.88 -17.70
C LYS A 81 -12.51 25.49 -18.24
N LYS A 82 -11.89 26.38 -17.46
CA LYS A 82 -10.75 27.20 -17.90
C LYS A 82 -9.58 27.04 -16.95
N ALA A 83 -8.39 26.87 -17.52
CA ALA A 83 -7.13 26.92 -16.78
C ALA A 83 -6.51 28.32 -16.87
N THR A 84 -5.97 28.81 -15.76
CA THR A 84 -5.14 30.02 -15.70
C THR A 84 -3.80 29.68 -15.06
N GLU A 85 -2.71 30.14 -15.67
CA GLU A 85 -1.37 30.03 -15.07
C GLU A 85 -1.32 30.83 -13.76
N GLY A 86 -0.69 30.28 -12.75
CA GLY A 86 -0.64 30.86 -11.41
C GLY A 86 0.51 30.31 -10.58
N GLU A 87 0.44 30.52 -9.27
CA GLU A 87 1.45 30.08 -8.31
C GLU A 87 1.19 28.66 -7.81
N GLU A 88 2.19 28.09 -7.14
CA GLU A 88 2.05 26.82 -6.43
C GLU A 88 0.98 26.92 -5.35
N PRO A 89 -0.02 26.02 -5.33
CA PRO A 89 -1.05 26.04 -4.30
C PRO A 89 -0.45 25.71 -2.93
N LYS A 90 -0.90 26.40 -1.88
CA LYS A 90 -0.68 25.93 -0.51
C LYS A 90 -1.43 24.61 -0.34
N ARG A 91 -0.67 23.52 -0.16
CA ARG A 91 -1.27 22.21 0.11
C ARG A 91 -1.99 22.26 1.46
N PRO A 92 -3.24 21.78 1.56
CA PRO A 92 -3.87 21.62 2.84
C PRO A 92 -3.03 20.66 3.68
N VAL A 93 -2.62 21.10 4.87
CA VAL A 93 -1.94 20.25 5.83
C VAL A 93 -2.95 19.23 6.32
N ARG A 94 -2.86 17.99 5.83
CA ARG A 94 -3.66 16.90 6.37
C ARG A 94 -3.03 16.54 7.71
N PRO A 95 -3.77 16.57 8.82
CA PRO A 95 -3.21 16.17 10.11
C PRO A 95 -2.67 14.74 10.00
N GLU A 96 -1.41 14.53 10.40
CA GLU A 96 -0.85 13.19 10.53
C GLU A 96 -1.67 12.45 11.58
N ARG A 97 -2.31 11.36 11.16
CA ARG A 97 -3.06 10.49 12.05
C ARG A 97 -2.30 9.17 12.14
N PRO A 98 -2.12 8.62 13.34
CA PRO A 98 -1.44 7.35 13.53
C PRO A 98 -2.33 6.22 13.01
N ARG A 99 -2.33 6.04 11.69
CA ARG A 99 -2.89 4.89 11.01
C ARG A 99 -1.71 4.05 10.55
N GLY A 100 -1.71 2.78 10.93
CA GLY A 100 -0.77 1.83 10.34
C GLY A 100 -0.92 1.83 8.83
N ASN A 101 0.20 1.69 8.11
CA ASN A 101 0.09 1.44 6.68
C ASN A 101 -0.66 0.11 6.48
N PRO A 102 -1.58 0.05 5.50
CA PRO A 102 -2.18 -1.22 5.13
C PRO A 102 -1.09 -2.18 4.66
N GLU A 103 -1.39 -3.46 4.77
CA GLU A 103 -0.56 -4.51 4.18
C GLU A 103 -0.40 -4.31 2.67
N ARG A 104 0.61 -4.96 2.10
CA ARG A 104 0.88 -4.90 0.66
C ARG A 104 -0.39 -5.26 -0.12
N GLY A 105 -0.74 -4.44 -1.12
CA GLY A 105 -1.94 -4.63 -1.94
C GLY A 105 -3.26 -4.25 -1.28
N ARG A 106 -3.29 -3.95 0.03
CA ARG A 106 -4.50 -3.53 0.75
C ARG A 106 -4.66 -2.02 0.77
N GLN A 107 -5.91 -1.57 0.85
CA GLN A 107 -6.27 -0.16 1.03
C GLN A 107 -6.47 0.14 2.52
N PHE A 108 -6.39 1.42 2.87
CA PHE A 108 -6.90 1.89 4.15
C PHE A 108 -8.39 1.55 4.25
N ALA A 109 -8.76 0.77 5.28
CA ALA A 109 -10.14 0.43 5.59
C ALA A 109 -10.88 1.56 6.32
N GLU A 110 -10.27 2.74 6.47
CA GLU A 110 -10.89 3.90 7.09
C GLU A 110 -10.42 5.23 6.50
N THR A 111 -11.30 6.22 6.52
CA THR A 111 -11.06 7.62 6.14
C THR A 111 -11.71 8.54 7.17
N TYR A 112 -11.35 9.82 7.17
CA TYR A 112 -11.87 10.79 8.10
C TYR A 112 -12.16 12.10 7.38
N THR A 113 -13.03 12.90 7.96
CA THR A 113 -13.20 14.31 7.58
C THR A 113 -11.92 15.11 7.82
N VAL A 114 -11.82 16.26 7.14
CA VAL A 114 -10.67 17.17 7.24
C VAL A 114 -10.45 17.62 8.69
N ASP A 115 -11.55 17.99 9.38
CA ASP A 115 -11.53 18.37 10.79
C ASP A 115 -11.28 17.19 11.76
N GLY A 116 -11.40 15.95 11.27
CA GLY A 116 -11.12 14.74 12.03
C GLY A 116 -12.16 14.34 13.04
N LYS A 117 -13.36 14.92 12.99
CA LYS A 117 -14.43 14.59 13.94
C LYS A 117 -15.21 13.35 13.53
N THR A 118 -15.30 13.07 12.24
CA THR A 118 -16.06 11.95 11.70
C THR A 118 -15.14 10.96 11.01
N LYS A 119 -15.40 9.67 11.23
CA LYS A 119 -14.70 8.54 10.62
C LYS A 119 -15.66 7.76 9.74
N ALA A 120 -15.22 7.38 8.54
CA ALA A 120 -15.84 6.31 7.77
C ALA A 120 -14.91 5.11 7.76
N PHE A 121 -15.44 3.91 7.90
CA PHE A 121 -14.63 2.69 7.96
C PHE A 121 -15.41 1.48 7.44
N VAL A 122 -14.68 0.41 7.12
CA VAL A 122 -15.26 -0.84 6.65
C VAL A 122 -15.47 -1.79 7.82
N LYS A 123 -16.68 -2.35 7.90
CA LYS A 123 -17.05 -3.41 8.84
C LYS A 123 -18.08 -4.31 8.16
N ASP A 124 -17.86 -5.61 8.24
CA ASP A 124 -18.71 -6.64 7.61
C ASP A 124 -18.98 -6.34 6.12
N ARG A 125 -17.91 -6.00 5.38
CA ARG A 125 -17.93 -5.65 3.94
C ARG A 125 -18.80 -4.44 3.58
N ASN A 126 -19.24 -3.68 4.57
CA ASN A 126 -20.06 -2.49 4.41
C ASN A 126 -19.31 -1.25 4.91
N VAL A 127 -19.72 -0.09 4.40
CA VAL A 127 -19.25 1.20 4.93
C VAL A 127 -20.09 1.58 6.15
N TRP A 128 -19.40 1.97 7.20
CA TRP A 128 -19.94 2.51 8.44
C TRP A 128 -19.37 3.90 8.68
N VAL A 129 -20.10 4.72 9.42
CA VAL A 129 -19.68 6.06 9.82
C VAL A 129 -19.84 6.20 11.33
N SER A 130 -18.88 6.84 12.00
CA SER A 130 -18.91 7.11 13.44
C SER A 130 -18.27 8.46 13.73
N ASP A 131 -18.36 8.89 14.98
CA ASP A 131 -17.41 9.86 15.53
C ASP A 131 -15.99 9.28 15.51
N ALA A 132 -14.98 10.14 15.55
CA ALA A 132 -13.59 9.73 15.49
C ALA A 132 -13.16 8.88 16.70
N ASP A 133 -13.83 9.01 17.85
CA ASP A 133 -13.63 8.19 19.03
C ASP A 133 -14.40 6.84 18.97
N GLY A 134 -15.10 6.57 17.88
CA GLY A 134 -15.85 5.34 17.63
C GLY A 134 -17.29 5.35 18.15
N LYS A 135 -17.76 6.45 18.75
CA LYS A 135 -19.17 6.57 19.17
C LYS A 135 -20.10 6.82 17.99
N ASN A 136 -21.40 6.64 18.24
CA ASN A 136 -22.47 6.95 17.28
C ASN A 136 -22.29 6.23 15.93
N GLU A 137 -21.90 4.96 16.00
CA GLU A 137 -21.73 4.11 14.83
C GLU A 137 -23.05 3.97 14.06
N ARG A 138 -23.02 4.27 12.76
CA ARG A 138 -24.14 4.06 11.85
C ARG A 138 -23.68 3.31 10.61
N GLN A 139 -24.47 2.34 10.18
CA GLN A 139 -24.25 1.67 8.92
C GLN A 139 -24.66 2.58 7.75
N PHE A 140 -23.82 2.65 6.72
CA PHE A 140 -24.06 3.47 5.52
C PHE A 140 -24.46 2.63 4.30
N THR A 141 -23.87 1.44 4.12
CA THR A 141 -24.28 0.45 3.11
C THR A 141 -24.75 -0.83 3.78
N THR A 142 -25.65 -1.58 3.15
CA THR A 142 -26.23 -2.81 3.75
C THR A 142 -26.08 -4.07 2.90
N GLU A 143 -25.60 -3.91 1.67
CA GLU A 143 -25.60 -4.94 0.64
C GLU A 143 -24.30 -5.76 0.63
N GLY A 144 -23.27 -5.34 1.38
CA GLY A 144 -21.98 -6.02 1.46
C GLY A 144 -22.14 -7.39 2.09
N ASP A 145 -21.59 -8.41 1.43
CA ASP A 145 -21.83 -9.82 1.78
C ASP A 145 -20.69 -10.70 1.25
N LEU A 146 -20.21 -11.62 2.09
CA LEU A 146 -19.10 -12.53 1.74
C LEU A 146 -19.52 -13.57 0.71
N ALA A 147 -20.70 -14.18 0.86
CA ALA A 147 -21.18 -15.24 -0.01
C ALA A 147 -21.54 -14.71 -1.41
N LYS A 148 -22.12 -13.52 -1.48
CA LYS A 148 -22.38 -12.80 -2.74
C LYS A 148 -21.12 -12.13 -3.31
N ARG A 149 -20.02 -12.11 -2.56
CA ARG A 149 -18.74 -11.49 -2.92
C ARG A 149 -18.89 -10.01 -3.25
N THR A 150 -19.77 -9.31 -2.53
CA THR A 150 -19.98 -7.87 -2.66
C THR A 150 -19.32 -7.16 -1.49
N LYS A 151 -18.59 -6.07 -1.73
CA LYS A 151 -17.95 -5.28 -0.68
C LYS A 151 -17.90 -3.79 -1.02
N PHE A 152 -17.88 -2.96 0.03
CA PHE A 152 -17.84 -1.52 -0.08
C PHE A 152 -16.73 -0.92 0.79
N GLY A 153 -16.17 0.21 0.34
CA GLY A 153 -15.18 0.99 1.08
C GLY A 153 -13.74 0.48 1.03
N THR A 154 -13.49 -0.65 0.36
CA THR A 154 -12.16 -1.17 0.00
C THR A 154 -12.17 -1.63 -1.45
N ALA A 155 -11.02 -1.66 -2.11
CA ALA A 155 -10.91 -2.11 -3.49
C ALA A 155 -10.63 -3.62 -3.60
N SER A 156 -10.65 -4.16 -4.83
CA SER A 156 -10.09 -5.49 -5.10
C SER A 156 -8.56 -5.46 -5.00
N TRP A 157 -7.93 -6.64 -4.84
CA TRP A 157 -6.48 -6.76 -4.64
C TRP A 157 -5.66 -6.11 -5.76
N VAL A 158 -6.09 -6.28 -7.03
CA VAL A 158 -5.47 -5.68 -8.22
C VAL A 158 -5.31 -4.16 -8.10
N TYR A 159 -6.27 -3.47 -7.49
CA TYR A 159 -6.21 -2.02 -7.37
C TYR A 159 -5.05 -1.57 -6.47
N GLY A 160 -4.76 -2.30 -5.40
CA GLY A 160 -3.62 -1.99 -4.54
C GLY A 160 -2.29 -2.37 -5.16
N GLU A 161 -2.23 -3.54 -5.79
CA GLU A 161 -0.99 -4.11 -6.32
C GLU A 161 -0.54 -3.50 -7.64
N GLU A 162 -1.45 -3.47 -8.63
CA GLU A 162 -1.11 -3.11 -10.01
C GLU A 162 -1.34 -1.63 -10.29
N LEU A 163 -2.29 -1.01 -9.56
CA LEU A 163 -2.69 0.38 -9.77
C LEU A 163 -2.24 1.33 -8.65
N ASN A 164 -1.59 0.80 -7.59
CA ASN A 164 -1.12 1.56 -6.43
C ASN A 164 -2.23 2.41 -5.76
N VAL A 165 -3.47 1.91 -5.80
CA VAL A 165 -4.61 2.54 -5.13
C VAL A 165 -4.57 2.16 -3.65
N ARG A 166 -4.43 3.17 -2.79
CA ARG A 166 -4.31 2.99 -1.34
C ARG A 166 -5.55 3.39 -0.55
N GLU A 167 -6.47 4.13 -1.16
CA GLU A 167 -7.71 4.60 -0.55
C GLU A 167 -8.89 4.15 -1.44
N ALA A 168 -10.05 3.90 -0.84
CA ALA A 168 -11.29 3.56 -1.54
C ALA A 168 -12.51 4.33 -0.97
N MET A 169 -12.25 5.35 -0.15
CA MET A 169 -13.25 6.20 0.50
C MET A 169 -12.72 7.62 0.67
N TRP A 170 -13.54 8.62 0.32
CA TRP A 170 -13.16 10.03 0.36
C TRP A 170 -14.33 10.89 0.81
N PHE A 171 -14.16 11.57 1.94
CA PHE A 171 -15.04 12.67 2.30
C PHE A 171 -14.77 13.87 1.37
N ASN A 172 -15.83 14.61 1.03
CA ASN A 172 -15.63 15.93 0.46
C ASN A 172 -15.00 16.89 1.52
N PRO A 173 -14.45 18.05 1.11
CA PRO A 173 -13.81 18.97 2.05
C PRO A 173 -14.72 19.46 3.18
N ALA A 174 -16.02 19.61 2.91
CA ALA A 174 -17.02 19.99 3.92
C ALA A 174 -17.35 18.86 4.91
N GLY A 175 -17.06 17.61 4.57
CA GLY A 175 -17.29 16.44 5.41
C GLY A 175 -18.73 15.92 5.44
N ASP A 176 -19.64 16.48 4.66
CA ASP A 176 -21.07 16.10 4.62
C ASP A 176 -21.40 15.05 3.54
N ARG A 177 -20.45 14.73 2.65
CA ARG A 177 -20.60 13.71 1.60
C ARG A 177 -19.42 12.75 1.61
N LEU A 178 -19.71 11.48 1.34
CA LEU A 178 -18.73 10.40 1.25
C LEU A 178 -18.84 9.73 -0.12
N ALA A 179 -17.74 9.74 -0.87
CA ALA A 179 -17.57 8.88 -2.04
C ALA A 179 -16.84 7.59 -1.60
N TYR A 180 -17.21 6.45 -2.18
CA TYR A 180 -16.58 5.17 -1.90
C TYR A 180 -16.68 4.25 -3.11
N TYR A 181 -15.82 3.25 -3.16
CA TYR A 181 -15.95 2.16 -4.13
C TYR A 181 -16.86 1.05 -3.60
N GLY A 182 -17.63 0.46 -4.53
CA GLY A 182 -18.33 -0.80 -4.35
C GLY A 182 -17.85 -1.80 -5.40
N PHE A 183 -17.61 -3.04 -4.98
CA PHE A 183 -17.14 -4.12 -5.83
C PHE A 183 -18.08 -5.30 -5.74
N ASP A 184 -18.45 -5.82 -6.92
CA ASP A 184 -19.02 -7.15 -7.09
C ASP A 184 -17.91 -8.06 -7.65
N GLU A 185 -17.41 -8.95 -6.80
CA GLU A 185 -16.37 -9.92 -7.12
C GLU A 185 -16.95 -11.28 -7.48
N SER A 186 -18.28 -11.41 -7.62
CA SER A 186 -18.95 -12.66 -8.02
C SER A 186 -18.55 -13.22 -9.40
N PRO A 187 -18.24 -12.40 -10.43
CA PRO A 187 -17.76 -12.93 -11.72
C PRO A 187 -16.25 -13.19 -11.74
N VAL A 188 -15.52 -12.88 -10.65
CA VAL A 188 -14.06 -12.97 -10.59
C VAL A 188 -13.65 -14.29 -9.93
N LYS A 189 -12.72 -15.00 -10.57
CA LYS A 189 -12.21 -16.28 -10.08
C LYS A 189 -11.39 -16.10 -8.80
N ASP A 190 -11.38 -17.15 -8.00
CA ASP A 190 -10.48 -17.23 -6.86
C ASP A 190 -9.08 -17.58 -7.31
N TYR A 191 -8.12 -16.88 -6.73
CA TYR A 191 -6.70 -17.17 -6.80
C TYR A 191 -6.20 -17.52 -5.40
N PHE A 192 -5.37 -18.54 -5.33
CA PHE A 192 -4.96 -19.17 -4.10
C PHE A 192 -3.47 -18.91 -3.86
N LEU A 193 -3.16 -18.19 -2.80
CA LEU A 193 -1.80 -17.89 -2.38
C LEU A 193 -1.45 -18.76 -1.17
N ALA A 194 -0.41 -19.59 -1.32
CA ALA A 194 0.19 -20.28 -0.19
C ALA A 194 1.18 -19.33 0.51
N LEU A 195 0.79 -18.85 1.69
CA LEU A 195 1.60 -18.02 2.57
C LEU A 195 2.23 -18.88 3.68
N GLY A 196 3.22 -18.35 4.39
CA GLY A 196 3.82 -19.04 5.54
C GLY A 196 4.69 -20.25 5.16
N GLN A 197 5.23 -20.29 3.95
CA GLN A 197 5.99 -21.45 3.43
C GLN A 197 7.25 -21.84 4.23
N ASN A 198 7.67 -21.00 5.17
CA ASN A 198 8.80 -21.28 6.07
C ASN A 198 8.35 -21.69 7.49
N ASP A 199 7.04 -21.67 7.75
CA ASP A 199 6.45 -22.10 9.01
C ASP A 199 6.12 -23.60 8.94
N TRP A 200 5.67 -24.19 10.06
CA TRP A 200 5.33 -25.62 10.09
C TRP A 200 4.08 -25.98 9.28
N GLN A 201 3.20 -24.99 9.07
CA GLN A 201 1.98 -25.15 8.28
C GLN A 201 1.79 -23.92 7.41
N ASP A 202 1.55 -24.17 6.12
CA ASP A 202 1.16 -23.13 5.18
C ASP A 202 -0.22 -22.57 5.55
N ILE A 203 -0.42 -21.30 5.18
CA ILE A 203 -1.71 -20.63 5.27
C ILE A 203 -2.19 -20.37 3.84
N LEU A 204 -3.46 -20.67 3.57
CA LEU A 204 -4.08 -20.36 2.29
C LEU A 204 -4.77 -19.00 2.37
N ASP A 205 -4.29 -18.04 1.58
CA ASP A 205 -4.97 -16.78 1.34
C ASP A 205 -5.73 -16.85 0.01
N VAL A 206 -7.00 -16.46 0.03
CA VAL A 206 -7.92 -16.61 -1.11
C VAL A 206 -8.36 -15.24 -1.57
N GLU A 207 -7.97 -14.86 -2.77
CA GLU A 207 -8.22 -13.55 -3.33
C GLU A 207 -9.00 -13.62 -4.64
N ALA A 208 -9.86 -12.63 -4.87
CA ALA A 208 -10.49 -12.44 -6.17
C ALA A 208 -9.47 -11.81 -7.14
N TYR A 209 -9.05 -12.56 -8.16
CA TYR A 209 -8.05 -12.10 -9.13
C TYR A 209 -8.46 -12.49 -10.58
N PRO A 210 -8.57 -11.53 -11.52
CA PRO A 210 -8.99 -11.77 -12.90
C PRO A 210 -7.91 -12.38 -13.80
#